data_AF-A0A7C0ZE58-F1
#
_entry.id   AF-A0A7C0ZE58-F1
#
_cell.length_a   1.000
_cell.length_b   1.000
_cell.length_c   1.000
_cell.angle_alpha   90.00
_cell.angle_beta   90.00
_cell.angle_gamma   90.00
#
_symmetry.space_group_name_H-M   'P 1'
#
loop_
_entity.id
_entity.type
_entity.pdbx_description
1 polymer ?
#
loop_
_entity_poly.entity_id
_entity_poly.type
_entity_poly.pdbx_seq_one_letter_code
_entity_poly.pdbx_strand_id
1 'polypeptide(L)' 'AMSMGKPEHVVEKIVQSKLENFLKEKVLLEQPYFRDNKKTIEEFVKENIAKFGENITIKRFVRFELGE' A
#
# COMPACT_ATOMS: atom_id res chain seq x y z
N ALA A 1 -0.38 -26.90 1.99
CA ALA A 1 -0.59 -26.79 3.43
C ALA A 1 0.69 -27.20 4.15
N MET A 2 1.20 -26.34 5.04
CA MET A 2 2.21 -26.57 6.09
C MET A 2 3.38 -27.52 5.79
N SER A 3 4.44 -27.01 5.14
CA SER A 3 5.77 -27.67 5.13
C SER A 3 6.93 -26.68 5.36
N MET A 4 6.66 -25.58 6.07
CA MET A 4 7.74 -24.80 6.66
C MET A 4 7.97 -25.39 8.03
N GLY A 5 9.02 -26.20 8.22
CA GLY A 5 9.46 -26.73 9.53
C GLY A 5 9.95 -25.63 10.48
N LYS A 6 9.25 -24.50 10.52
CA LYS A 6 9.53 -23.28 11.26
C LYS A 6 8.49 -23.18 12.39
N PRO A 7 8.88 -22.64 13.56
CA PRO A 7 7.93 -22.38 14.64
C PRO A 7 6.75 -21.52 14.17
N GLU A 8 5.57 -21.74 14.74
CA GLU A 8 4.31 -21.11 14.35
C GLU A 8 4.39 -19.57 14.31
N HIS A 9 5.01 -18.96 15.32
CA HIS A 9 5.25 -17.51 15.39
C HIS A 9 6.11 -16.95 14.25
N VAL A 10 6.98 -17.77 13.64
CA VAL A 10 7.80 -17.39 12.48
C VAL A 10 6.94 -17.43 11.22
N VAL A 11 6.09 -18.45 11.09
CA VAL A 11 5.17 -18.58 9.95
C VAL A 11 4.19 -17.41 9.93
N GLU A 12 3.64 -17.04 11.07
CA GLU A 12 2.74 -15.89 11.21
C GLU A 12 3.41 -14.58 10.77
N LYS A 13 4.62 -14.30 11.26
CA LYS A 13 5.41 -13.12 10.81
C LYS A 13 5.69 -13.11 9.31
N ILE A 14 5.95 -14.28 8.71
CA ILE A 14 6.17 -14.39 7.26
C ILE A 14 4.89 -14.04 6.49
N VAL A 15 3.75 -14.55 6.94
CA VAL A 15 2.44 -14.26 6.32
C VAL A 15 2.12 -12.77 6.45
N GLN A 16 2.33 -12.20 7.64
CA GLN A 16 2.10 -10.78 7.88
C GLN A 16 2.98 -9.90 6.97
N SER A 17 4.28 -10.18 6.89
CA SER A 17 5.19 -9.42 6.01
C SER A 17 4.80 -9.53 4.54
N LYS A 18 4.36 -10.71 4.09
CA LYS A 18 3.86 -10.90 2.71
C LYS A 18 2.59 -10.08 2.46
N LEU A 19 1.68 -10.04 3.43
CA LEU A 19 0.47 -9.23 3.34
C LEU A 19 0.81 -7.73 3.27
N GLU A 20 1.71 -7.26 4.13
CA GLU A 20 2.17 -5.86 4.11
C GLU A 20 2.81 -5.49 2.76
N ASN A 21 3.62 -6.37 2.18
CA ASN A 21 4.20 -6.14 0.85
C ASN A 21 3.13 -6.11 -0.24
N PHE A 22 2.17 -7.03 -0.19
CA PHE A 22 1.05 -7.04 -1.14
C PHE A 22 0.26 -5.73 -1.09
N LEU A 23 -0.04 -5.22 0.11
CA LEU A 23 -0.73 -3.94 0.29
C LEU A 23 0.06 -2.79 -0.34
N LYS A 24 1.36 -2.70 -0.02
CA LYS A 24 2.26 -1.67 -0.58
C LYS A 24 2.38 -1.71 -2.10
N GLU A 25 2.25 -2.87 -2.72
CA GLU A 25 2.37 -3.02 -4.18
C GLU A 25 1.04 -2.84 -4.91
N LYS A 26 -0.08 -3.29 -4.32
CA LYS A 26 -1.36 -3.42 -5.03
C LYS A 26 -2.44 -2.43 -4.59
N VAL A 27 -2.29 -1.81 -3.42
CA VAL A 27 -3.29 -0.86 -2.91
C VAL A 27 -2.77 0.57 -3.08
N LEU A 28 -3.46 1.36 -3.90
CA LEU A 28 -3.04 2.71 -4.26
C LEU A 28 -2.73 3.59 -3.03
N LEU A 29 -3.54 3.53 -1.99
CA LEU A 29 -3.35 4.38 -0.80
C LEU A 29 -2.12 3.99 0.02
N GLU A 30 -1.73 2.72 -0.01
CA GLU A 30 -0.58 2.17 0.72
C GLU A 30 0.74 2.28 -0.07
N GLN A 31 0.65 2.58 -1.36
CA GLN A 31 1.81 2.76 -2.22
C GLN A 31 2.64 3.99 -1.79
N PRO A 32 3.97 3.92 -1.92
CA PRO A 32 4.82 5.08 -1.73
C PRO A 32 4.50 6.16 -2.76
N TYR A 33 4.51 7.43 -2.32
CA TYR A 33 4.28 8.54 -3.22
C TYR A 33 5.49 8.76 -4.13
N PHE A 34 5.29 8.69 -5.45
CA PHE A 34 6.39 8.68 -6.42
C PHE A 34 7.36 9.87 -6.37
N ARG A 35 6.93 11.03 -5.83
CA ARG A 35 7.82 12.21 -5.66
C ARG A 35 8.52 12.24 -4.32
N ASP A 36 8.04 11.48 -3.35
CA ASP A 36 8.61 11.36 -2.01
C ASP A 36 8.26 9.99 -1.43
N ASN A 37 9.16 9.03 -1.67
CA ASN A 37 8.97 7.64 -1.26
C ASN A 37 8.99 7.44 0.27
N LYS A 38 9.18 8.50 1.07
CA LYS A 38 9.10 8.44 2.53
C LYS A 38 7.67 8.41 3.06
N LYS A 39 6.70 8.79 2.23
CA LYS A 39 5.28 8.83 2.59
C LYS A 39 4.43 8.03 1.63
N THR A 40 3.28 7.58 2.13
CA THR A 40 2.27 6.91 1.30
C THR A 40 1.41 7.92 0.54
N ILE A 41 0.68 7.44 -0.47
CA ILE A 41 -0.32 8.25 -1.16
C ILE A 41 -1.43 8.68 -0.19
N GLU A 42 -1.80 7.85 0.78
CA GLU A 42 -2.77 8.21 1.82
C GLU A 42 -2.30 9.40 2.67
N GLU A 43 -1.05 9.37 3.14
CA GLU A 43 -0.44 10.45 3.91
C GLU A 43 -0.37 11.73 3.08
N PHE A 44 0.01 11.62 1.80
CA PHE A 44 -0.01 12.74 0.88
C PHE A 44 -1.42 13.34 0.72
N VAL A 45 -2.47 12.52 0.61
CA VAL A 45 -3.85 13.01 0.55
C VAL A 45 -4.23 13.72 1.85
N LYS A 46 -3.93 13.14 3.02
CA LYS A 46 -4.20 13.73 4.34
C LYS A 46 -3.51 15.09 4.53
N GLU A 47 -2.25 15.21 4.11
CA GLU A 47 -1.52 16.49 4.13
C GLU A 47 -2.22 17.57 3.29
N ASN A 48 -2.73 17.20 2.11
CA ASN A 48 -3.44 18.14 1.25
C ASN A 48 -4.82 18.51 1.82
N ILE A 49 -5.54 17.57 2.44
CA ILE A 49 -6.78 17.86 3.18
C ILE A 49 -6.51 18.90 4.27
N ALA A 50 -5.45 18.71 5.06
CA ALA A 50 -5.08 19.65 6.12
C ALA A 50 -4.67 21.04 5.56
N LYS A 51 -4.01 21.06 4.39
CA LYS A 51 -3.57 22.29 3.73
C LYS A 51 -4.73 23.10 3.13
N PHE A 52 -5.70 22.44 2.51
CA PHE A 52 -6.79 23.11 1.79
C PHE A 52 -8.06 23.26 2.64
N GLY A 53 -8.20 22.50 3.72
CA GLY A 53 -9.38 22.54 4.59
C GLY A 53 -10.61 21.85 3.98
N GLU A 54 -10.43 21.11 2.90
CA GLU A 54 -11.50 20.40 2.18
C GLU A 54 -11.24 18.90 2.16
N ASN A 55 -12.30 18.11 2.17
CA ASN A 55 -12.18 16.66 2.06
C ASN A 55 -11.80 16.25 0.63
N ILE A 56 -10.72 15.47 0.51
CA ILE A 56 -10.20 14.94 -0.76
C ILE A 56 -10.38 13.43 -0.76
N THR A 57 -10.96 12.88 -1.82
CA THR A 57 -11.18 11.42 -1.92
C THR A 57 -10.92 10.93 -3.33
N ILE A 58 -10.15 9.85 -3.46
CA ILE A 58 -9.92 9.16 -4.73
C ILE A 58 -11.08 8.19 -4.95
N LYS A 59 -11.99 8.52 -5.87
CA LYS A 59 -13.18 7.68 -6.13
C LYS A 59 -12.88 6.45 -6.99
N ARG A 60 -12.09 6.62 -8.05
CA ARG A 60 -11.76 5.58 -9.03
C ARG A 60 -10.54 5.99 -9.84
N PHE A 61 -9.77 5.03 -10.31
CA PHE A 61 -8.68 5.23 -11.24
C PHE A 61 -8.65 4.08 -12.26
N VAL A 62 -8.02 4.31 -13.40
CA VAL A 62 -7.76 3.31 -14.43
C VAL A 62 -6.35 3.54 -14.96
N ARG A 63 -5.60 2.46 -15.19
CA ARG A 63 -4.27 2.50 -15.80
C ARG A 63 -4.33 1.67 -17.08
N PHE A 64 -4.06 2.31 -18.21
CA PHE A 64 -3.88 1.64 -19.49
C PHE A 64 -2.38 1.46 -19.74
N GLU A 65 -2.00 0.29 -20.26
CA GLU A 65 -0.66 -0.05 -20.69
C GLU A 65 -0.75 -0.74 -22.05
N LEU A 66 0.18 -0.43 -22.96
CA LEU A 66 0.19 -1.02 -24.29
C LEU A 66 1.04 -2.30 -24.27
N GLY A 67 0.43 -3.44 -24.60
CA GLY A 67 1.14 -4.71 -24.80
C GLY A 67 1.15 -5.67 -23.60
N GLU A 68 0.61 -5.26 -22.45
CA GLU A 68 -0.03 -6.18 -21.50
C GLU A 68 -1.52 -6.33 -21.82
#